data_AF-A0A653MU50-F1
#
_entry.id   AF-A0A653MU50-F1
#
_cell.length_a   1.000
_cell.length_b   1.000
_cell.length_c   1.000
_cell.angle_alpha   90.00
_cell.angle_beta   90.00
_cell.angle_gamma   90.00
#
_symmetry.space_group_name_H-M   'P 1'
#
loop_
_entity.id
_entity.type
_entity.pdbx_description
1 polymer ?
#
loop_
_entity_poly.entity_id
_entity_poly.type
_entity_poly.pdbx_seq_one_letter_code
_entity_poly.pdbx_strand_id
1 'polypeptide(L)'
;MTEQTQERRRPNRGPLPGLVLFVVIAGSLVLIGAGLFSGQLSRGGLLPWNGDCTVSTADGEVGLDREEAKLATTAVALSAQGMAAPDTSDLDPSVVRRLAEGPPEDAGASLSCRGSVREDVPEQQPTATGLTPRAELVRESMTDVFGEQSLGGFAPGGVDQGHQEGSTHYEGRAIDIFFRPVSEENRRDGWMLAHWLVAHAEDLDIQYVIFDDQVWSARSSRGQWQDYRASDPGNEILRHLDHVHVDVVRGGTD
;
A
#
# COMPACT_ATOMS: atom_id res chain seq x y z
N MET A 1 35.93 -23.98 -52.75
CA MET A 1 36.30 -22.54 -52.80
C MET A 1 36.61 -22.18 -51.36
N THR A 2 37.88 -22.36 -50.98
CA THR A 2 38.36 -22.64 -49.62
C THR A 2 39.74 -22.00 -49.43
N GLU A 3 40.15 -21.89 -48.16
CA GLU A 3 41.45 -21.45 -47.61
C GLU A 3 41.51 -19.95 -47.31
N GLN A 4 41.54 -19.43 -46.07
CA GLN A 4 42.23 -19.76 -44.79
C GLN A 4 43.77 -19.81 -44.83
N THR A 5 44.36 -18.85 -44.08
CA THR A 5 45.70 -18.83 -43.44
C THR A 5 46.92 -18.82 -44.38
N GLN A 6 47.97 -18.01 -44.17
CA GLN A 6 48.97 -17.98 -43.09
C GLN A 6 49.83 -16.70 -43.35
N GLU A 7 50.46 -16.00 -42.40
CA GLU A 7 51.73 -16.44 -41.82
C GLU A 7 52.22 -15.48 -40.72
N ARG A 8 52.93 -16.08 -39.77
CA ARG A 8 53.58 -15.47 -38.62
C ARG A 8 54.90 -14.80 -39.02
N ARG A 9 55.30 -13.75 -38.29
CA ARG A 9 56.72 -13.49 -38.00
C ARG A 9 56.94 -13.27 -36.49
N ARG A 10 57.98 -13.94 -35.98
CA ARG A 10 58.60 -13.97 -34.63
C ARG A 10 60.10 -13.62 -34.84
N PRO A 11 61.01 -13.54 -33.84
CA PRO A 11 60.92 -13.20 -32.40
C PRO A 11 62.11 -12.35 -31.83
N ASN A 12 62.00 -11.98 -30.53
CA ASN A 12 63.01 -11.91 -29.43
C ASN A 12 64.37 -11.17 -29.49
N ARG A 13 64.63 -10.42 -28.41
CA ARG A 13 65.73 -10.52 -27.38
C ARG A 13 65.70 -9.23 -26.52
N GLY A 14 65.20 -9.15 -25.27
CA GLY A 14 65.72 -9.65 -23.97
C GLY A 14 66.77 -8.67 -23.36
N PRO A 15 67.04 -8.58 -22.03
CA PRO A 15 66.20 -8.64 -20.81
C PRO A 15 66.36 -7.41 -19.85
N LEU A 16 65.52 -7.34 -18.80
CA LEU A 16 65.58 -6.43 -17.62
C LEU A 16 66.60 -6.92 -16.55
N PRO A 17 67.09 -6.04 -15.66
CA PRO A 17 66.61 -5.98 -14.25
C PRO A 17 66.63 -4.54 -13.67
N GLY A 18 66.06 -4.13 -12.52
CA GLY A 18 65.26 -4.72 -11.44
C GLY A 18 65.09 -3.66 -10.30
N LEU A 19 64.13 -3.91 -9.38
CA LEU A 19 64.02 -3.45 -7.96
C LEU A 19 63.96 -1.90 -7.68
N VAL A 20 63.15 -1.27 -6.80
CA VAL A 20 62.61 -1.53 -5.44
C VAL A 20 61.44 -0.56 -5.17
N LEU A 21 60.48 -1.00 -4.37
CA LEU A 21 59.32 -0.31 -3.76
C LEU A 21 59.71 0.59 -2.56
N PHE A 22 59.05 1.75 -2.36
CA PHE A 22 58.79 2.29 -1.01
C PHE A 22 57.45 3.04 -0.94
N VAL A 23 56.62 2.62 0.03
CA VAL A 23 55.35 3.21 0.47
C VAL A 23 55.63 4.20 1.59
N VAL A 24 55.01 5.39 1.61
CA VAL A 24 54.63 6.11 2.85
C VAL A 24 53.36 6.95 2.61
N ILE A 25 52.33 6.70 3.42
CA ILE A 25 51.12 7.52 3.59
C ILE A 25 51.42 8.58 4.66
N ALA A 26 51.01 9.83 4.46
CA ALA A 26 50.91 10.84 5.51
C ALA A 26 49.59 11.61 5.34
N GLY A 27 48.78 11.60 6.41
CA GLY A 27 47.47 12.24 6.46
C GLY A 27 47.52 13.70 6.89
N SER A 28 46.37 14.36 6.75
CA SER A 28 46.09 15.66 7.36
C SER A 28 44.62 15.72 7.78
N LEU A 29 44.41 15.67 9.10
CA LEU A 29 43.20 16.10 9.81
C LEU A 29 43.04 17.61 9.67
N VAL A 30 41.81 18.08 9.40
CA VAL A 30 41.40 19.47 9.68
C VAL A 30 40.17 19.43 10.58
N LEU A 31 40.38 19.80 11.85
CA LEU A 31 39.37 20.13 12.85
C LEU A 31 39.28 21.66 12.95
N ILE A 32 38.17 22.25 12.50
CA ILE A 32 37.72 23.62 12.83
C ILE A 32 36.20 23.61 12.64
N GLY A 33 35.31 23.98 13.56
CA GLY A 33 35.38 24.48 14.92
C GLY A 33 33.94 24.56 15.46
N ALA A 34 33.76 24.42 16.77
CA ALA A 34 32.47 24.54 17.43
C ALA A 34 31.97 25.99 17.34
N GLY A 35 30.92 26.22 16.56
CA GLY A 35 30.15 27.45 16.52
C GLY A 35 28.73 27.19 17.02
N LEU A 36 28.37 27.81 18.13
CA LEU A 36 27.04 27.82 18.72
C LEU A 36 26.01 28.34 17.71
N PHE A 37 25.15 27.46 17.21
CA PHE A 37 23.89 27.83 16.55
C PHE A 37 22.73 27.35 17.41
N SER A 38 22.19 28.28 18.20
CA SER A 38 20.83 28.17 18.73
C SER A 38 19.87 28.37 17.55
N GLY A 39 19.62 27.29 16.82
CA GLY A 39 18.68 27.22 15.71
C GLY A 39 17.72 26.08 15.97
N GLN A 40 16.44 26.43 16.06
CA GLN A 40 15.31 25.54 16.19
C GLN A 40 15.35 24.50 15.06
N LEU A 41 15.84 23.29 15.35
CA LEU A 41 15.78 22.17 14.43
C LEU A 41 14.33 21.68 14.44
N SER A 42 13.50 22.25 13.57
CA SER A 42 12.41 21.48 12.97
C SER A 42 13.00 20.18 12.48
N ARG A 43 12.46 19.08 12.98
CA ARG A 43 12.90 17.70 12.71
C ARG A 43 12.53 17.29 11.28
N GLY A 44 12.97 18.05 10.29
CA GLY A 44 12.96 17.67 8.87
C GLY A 44 14.22 16.86 8.59
N GLY A 45 14.25 15.61 9.04
CA GLY A 45 15.36 14.70 8.83
C GLY A 45 15.35 14.12 7.41
N LEU A 46 16.41 14.40 6.66
CA LEU A 46 16.80 13.73 5.41
C LEU A 46 17.20 12.26 5.67
N LEU A 47 16.25 11.41 6.05
CA LEU A 47 16.40 9.95 6.07
C LEU A 47 15.65 9.34 4.88
N PRO A 48 16.20 8.31 4.23
CA PRO A 48 15.48 7.58 3.19
C PRO A 48 14.36 6.78 3.87
N TRP A 49 13.13 7.31 3.81
CA TRP A 49 11.86 6.58 3.68
C TRP A 49 11.86 5.13 4.19
N ASN A 50 11.65 4.96 5.49
CA ASN A 50 11.58 3.66 6.15
C ASN A 50 10.19 3.36 6.75
N GLY A 51 9.14 4.04 6.29
CA GLY A 51 7.77 3.68 6.65
C GLY A 51 7.27 2.47 5.85
N ASP A 52 6.43 1.64 6.46
CA ASP A 52 5.67 0.62 5.74
C ASP A 52 4.53 1.25 4.95
N CYS A 53 4.07 2.43 5.39
CA CYS A 53 3.07 3.23 4.75
C CYS A 53 3.56 4.67 4.49
N THR A 54 2.91 5.34 3.54
CA THR A 54 3.16 6.73 3.18
C THR A 54 1.83 7.45 3.02
N VAL A 55 1.77 8.68 3.54
CA VAL A 55 0.65 9.61 3.37
C VAL A 55 1.09 10.81 2.53
N SER A 56 0.38 11.10 1.43
CA SER A 56 0.67 12.24 0.56
C SER A 56 -0.04 13.50 1.06
N THR A 57 0.67 14.36 1.80
CA THR A 57 0.15 15.62 2.35
C THR A 57 0.40 16.80 1.41
N ALA A 58 -0.10 17.99 1.76
CA ALA A 58 0.18 19.21 0.98
C ALA A 58 1.65 19.64 1.05
N ASP A 59 2.33 19.29 2.15
CA ASP A 59 3.71 19.67 2.44
C ASP A 59 4.73 18.61 1.96
N GLY A 60 4.23 17.50 1.40
CA GLY A 60 5.02 16.37 0.93
C GLY A 60 4.53 15.04 1.48
N GLU A 61 5.31 14.00 1.24
CA GLU A 61 4.97 12.65 1.69
C GLU A 61 5.54 12.37 3.09
N VAL A 62 4.70 11.83 3.96
CA VAL A 62 5.04 11.47 5.34
C VAL A 62 5.00 9.95 5.48
N GLY A 63 6.12 9.35 5.90
CA GLY A 63 6.19 7.92 6.17
C GLY A 63 5.65 7.56 7.55
N LEU A 64 4.92 6.45 7.62
CA LEU A 64 4.40 5.85 8.85
C LEU A 64 4.86 4.40 8.93
N ASP A 65 5.13 3.91 10.14
CA ASP A 65 5.12 2.46 10.35
C ASP A 65 3.68 1.90 10.27
N ARG A 66 3.57 0.57 10.23
CA ARG A 66 2.28 -0.11 10.08
C ARG A 66 1.31 0.21 11.24
N GLU A 67 1.80 0.30 12.46
CA GLU A 67 0.98 0.51 13.64
C GLU A 67 0.51 1.97 13.73
N GLU A 68 1.37 2.92 13.37
CA GLU A 68 1.00 4.33 13.19
C GLU A 68 -0.10 4.49 12.12
N ALA A 69 -0.02 3.76 11.00
CA ALA A 69 -1.05 3.81 9.95
C ALA A 69 -2.40 3.23 10.42
N LYS A 70 -2.38 2.09 11.11
CA LYS A 70 -3.59 1.50 11.72
C LYS A 70 -4.21 2.44 12.75
N LEU A 71 -3.39 3.02 13.62
CA LEU A 71 -3.81 4.01 14.62
C LEU A 71 -4.46 5.23 13.96
N ALA A 72 -3.79 5.83 12.98
CA ALA A 72 -4.27 7.04 12.30
C ALA A 72 -5.60 6.82 11.57
N THR A 73 -5.68 5.76 10.78
CA THR A 73 -6.90 5.44 10.00
C THR A 73 -8.08 5.07 10.90
N THR A 74 -7.84 4.30 11.97
CA THR A 74 -8.88 3.98 12.96
C THR A 74 -9.34 5.24 13.71
N ALA A 75 -8.41 6.12 14.11
CA ALA A 75 -8.75 7.37 14.79
C ALA A 75 -9.62 8.29 13.94
N VAL A 76 -9.28 8.42 12.66
CA VAL A 76 -10.05 9.22 11.69
C VAL A 76 -11.45 8.63 11.50
N ALA A 77 -11.55 7.32 11.28
CA ALA A 77 -12.84 6.63 11.09
C ALA A 77 -13.78 6.79 12.30
N LEU A 78 -13.25 6.60 13.52
CA LEU A 78 -14.03 6.77 14.75
C LEU A 78 -14.43 8.24 14.98
N SER A 79 -13.51 9.18 14.72
CA SER A 79 -13.79 10.62 14.86
C SER A 79 -14.87 11.10 13.90
N ALA A 80 -14.87 10.62 12.65
CA ALA A 80 -15.89 10.95 11.65
C ALA A 80 -17.31 10.54 12.09
N GLN A 81 -17.41 9.47 12.89
CA GLN A 81 -18.67 8.99 13.47
C GLN A 81 -19.02 9.66 14.81
N GLY A 82 -18.23 10.63 15.27
CA GLY A 82 -18.41 11.28 16.57
C GLY A 82 -18.12 10.36 17.77
N MET A 83 -17.40 9.26 17.55
CA MET A 83 -17.00 8.33 18.60
C MET A 83 -15.67 8.75 19.25
N ALA A 84 -15.39 8.19 20.43
CA ALA A 84 -14.11 8.38 21.10
C ALA A 84 -13.00 7.73 20.28
N ALA A 85 -12.12 8.56 19.69
CA ALA A 85 -10.96 8.10 18.93
C ALA A 85 -9.73 7.90 19.84
N PRO A 86 -8.83 6.95 19.50
CA PRO A 86 -7.55 6.81 20.16
C PRO A 86 -6.68 8.07 19.98
N ASP A 87 -5.74 8.26 20.90
CA ASP A 87 -4.83 9.41 20.91
C ASP A 87 -3.87 9.34 19.72
N THR A 88 -3.78 10.45 18.99
CA THR A 88 -2.90 10.62 17.83
C THR A 88 -1.92 11.78 18.02
N SER A 89 -1.71 12.26 19.25
CA SER A 89 -0.83 13.41 19.53
C SER A 89 0.63 13.20 19.11
N ASP A 90 1.06 11.95 19.01
CA ASP A 90 2.41 11.58 18.58
C ASP A 90 2.57 11.54 17.05
N LEU A 91 1.47 11.61 16.29
CA LEU A 91 1.47 11.64 14.83
C LEU A 91 1.56 13.07 14.29
N ASP A 92 2.04 13.21 13.05
CA ASP A 92 2.00 14.49 12.35
C ASP A 92 0.53 14.93 12.14
N PRO A 93 0.10 16.12 12.61
CA PRO A 93 -1.28 16.57 12.42
C PRO A 93 -1.71 16.68 10.95
N SER A 94 -0.76 16.89 10.03
CA SER A 94 -1.04 16.91 8.59
C SER A 94 -1.46 15.55 8.05
N VAL A 95 -0.97 14.45 8.64
CA VAL A 95 -1.38 13.07 8.31
C VAL A 95 -2.83 12.84 8.70
N VAL A 96 -3.18 13.12 9.97
CA VAL A 96 -4.54 12.90 10.49
C VAL A 96 -5.55 13.72 9.68
N ARG A 97 -5.23 14.99 9.41
CA ARG A 97 -6.07 15.86 8.58
C ARG A 97 -6.21 15.33 7.15
N ARG A 98 -5.10 14.91 6.51
CA ARG A 98 -5.14 14.39 5.14
C ARG A 98 -5.99 13.12 5.03
N LEU A 99 -5.88 12.21 6.00
CA LEU A 99 -6.68 10.99 6.03
C LEU A 99 -8.18 11.25 6.26
N ALA A 100 -8.53 12.30 7.00
CA ALA A 100 -9.91 12.68 7.28
C ALA A 100 -10.57 13.47 6.13
N GLU A 101 -9.84 14.41 5.53
CA GLU A 101 -10.41 15.36 4.57
C GLU A 101 -10.18 14.95 3.10
N GLY A 102 -9.21 14.06 2.85
CA GLY A 102 -8.69 13.77 1.52
C GLY A 102 -7.79 14.89 0.99
N PRO A 103 -7.39 14.85 -0.29
CA PRO A 103 -6.73 15.94 -1.00
C PRO A 103 -7.57 17.25 -0.98
N PRO A 104 -6.97 18.45 -1.07
CA PRO A 104 -7.73 19.70 -0.89
C PRO A 104 -8.85 19.94 -1.92
N GLU A 105 -8.75 19.32 -3.10
CA GLU A 105 -9.67 19.51 -4.22
C GLU A 105 -10.32 18.19 -4.66
N ASP A 106 -10.17 17.11 -3.86
CA ASP A 106 -10.70 15.78 -4.21
C ASP A 106 -10.83 14.87 -2.98
N ALA A 107 -11.50 13.72 -3.11
CA ALA A 107 -11.57 12.70 -2.06
C ALA A 107 -10.44 11.66 -2.12
N GLY A 108 -9.63 11.68 -3.19
CA GLY A 108 -8.74 10.60 -3.67
C GLY A 108 -7.74 9.96 -2.70
N ALA A 109 -7.09 8.91 -3.21
CA ALA A 109 -6.03 8.14 -2.54
C ALA A 109 -5.00 9.04 -1.86
N SER A 110 -4.86 8.86 -0.55
CA SER A 110 -3.95 9.66 0.29
C SER A 110 -3.00 8.80 1.12
N LEU A 111 -3.36 7.54 1.40
CA LEU A 111 -2.50 6.55 2.07
C LEU A 111 -2.12 5.44 1.10
N SER A 112 -0.86 5.03 1.12
CA SER A 112 -0.35 3.85 0.45
C SER A 112 0.45 3.03 1.46
N CYS A 113 0.24 1.71 1.52
CA CYS A 113 1.04 0.81 2.35
C CYS A 113 1.65 -0.29 1.50
N ARG A 114 2.92 -0.62 1.74
CA ARG A 114 3.54 -1.80 1.15
C ARG A 114 2.70 -3.02 1.51
N GLY A 115 2.44 -3.86 0.52
CA GLY A 115 1.71 -5.10 0.76
C GLY A 115 2.66 -6.22 1.20
N SER A 116 2.15 -7.14 2.01
CA SER A 116 2.72 -8.47 2.15
C SER A 116 1.59 -9.50 2.08
N VAL A 117 1.78 -10.55 1.29
CA VAL A 117 0.84 -11.67 1.20
C VAL A 117 1.44 -12.84 1.96
N ARG A 118 0.65 -13.41 2.87
CA ARG A 118 1.01 -14.67 3.52
C ARG A 118 0.76 -15.81 2.54
N GLU A 119 1.84 -16.46 2.10
CA GLU A 119 1.77 -17.54 1.11
C GLU A 119 1.27 -18.87 1.73
N ASP A 120 1.58 -19.12 3.01
CA ASP A 120 1.27 -20.37 3.70
C ASP A 120 -0.04 -20.32 4.51
N VAL A 121 -1.10 -19.77 3.93
CA VAL A 121 -2.43 -19.76 4.55
C VAL A 121 -3.33 -20.83 3.94
N PRO A 122 -4.10 -21.60 4.74
CA PRO A 122 -4.99 -22.61 4.19
C PRO A 122 -6.14 -21.96 3.40
N GLU A 123 -6.57 -22.66 2.35
CA GLU A 123 -7.83 -22.37 1.66
C GLU A 123 -9.00 -22.57 2.62
N GLN A 124 -10.00 -21.71 2.52
CA GLN A 124 -11.19 -21.77 3.35
C GLN A 124 -12.45 -21.83 2.49
N GLN A 125 -13.43 -22.60 2.95
CA GLN A 125 -14.72 -22.73 2.29
C GLN A 125 -15.71 -21.68 2.81
N PRO A 126 -16.64 -21.19 1.98
CA PRO A 126 -17.72 -20.31 2.42
C PRO A 126 -18.55 -20.91 3.57
N THR A 127 -18.94 -20.05 4.50
CA THR A 127 -19.85 -20.38 5.60
C THR A 127 -21.32 -20.25 5.17
N ALA A 128 -22.26 -20.38 6.11
CA ALA A 128 -23.69 -20.23 5.85
C ALA A 128 -24.09 -18.84 5.32
N THR A 129 -23.25 -17.82 5.52
CA THR A 129 -23.47 -16.46 4.99
C THR A 129 -23.11 -16.33 3.52
N GLY A 130 -22.36 -17.28 2.96
CA GLY A 130 -21.74 -17.19 1.64
C GLY A 130 -20.33 -16.57 1.65
N LEU A 131 -19.82 -16.11 2.79
CA LEU A 131 -18.45 -15.63 2.94
C LEU A 131 -17.54 -16.68 3.55
N THR A 132 -16.27 -16.71 3.13
CA THR A 132 -15.21 -17.45 3.81
C THR A 132 -14.96 -16.86 5.21
N PRO A 133 -14.46 -17.65 6.19
CA PRO A 133 -14.10 -17.15 7.52
C PRO A 133 -13.18 -15.92 7.50
N ARG A 134 -12.24 -15.84 6.54
CA ARG A 134 -11.37 -14.68 6.37
C ARG A 134 -12.10 -13.43 5.89
N ALA A 135 -13.03 -13.57 4.94
CA ALA A 135 -13.87 -12.45 4.52
C ALA A 135 -14.86 -12.03 5.62
N GLU A 136 -15.36 -12.97 6.43
CA GLU A 136 -16.13 -12.65 7.65
C GLU A 136 -15.31 -11.82 8.65
N LEU A 137 -14.04 -12.17 8.87
CA LEU A 137 -13.17 -11.40 9.75
C LEU A 137 -13.00 -9.95 9.25
N VAL A 138 -12.88 -9.72 7.94
CA VAL A 138 -12.89 -8.35 7.37
C VAL A 138 -14.19 -7.64 7.70
N ARG A 139 -15.34 -8.30 7.48
CA ARG A 139 -16.67 -7.74 7.75
C ARG A 139 -16.86 -7.36 9.23
N GLU A 140 -16.48 -8.25 10.14
CA GLU A 140 -16.58 -8.05 11.59
C GLU A 140 -15.65 -6.92 12.04
N SER A 141 -14.37 -6.97 11.65
CA SER A 141 -13.38 -5.95 12.03
C SER A 141 -13.75 -4.55 11.51
N MET A 142 -14.30 -4.48 10.30
CA MET A 142 -14.84 -3.24 9.76
C MET A 142 -16.05 -2.76 10.56
N THR A 143 -16.98 -3.67 10.92
CA THR A 143 -18.18 -3.31 11.70
C THR A 143 -17.82 -2.73 13.06
N ASP A 144 -16.75 -3.21 13.70
CA ASP A 144 -16.27 -2.69 14.97
C ASP A 144 -15.78 -1.22 14.89
N VAL A 145 -15.31 -0.80 13.72
CA VAL A 145 -14.77 0.56 13.50
C VAL A 145 -15.77 1.49 12.82
N PHE A 146 -16.49 1.00 11.82
CA PHE A 146 -17.39 1.77 10.95
C PHE A 146 -18.88 1.55 11.25
N GLY A 147 -19.23 0.66 12.19
CA GLY A 147 -20.61 0.26 12.43
C GLY A 147 -21.20 -0.56 11.27
N GLU A 148 -22.52 -0.75 11.28
CA GLU A 148 -23.21 -1.47 10.21
C GLU A 148 -23.13 -0.68 8.89
N GLN A 149 -22.62 -1.34 7.85
CA GLN A 149 -22.45 -0.77 6.52
C GLN A 149 -23.45 -1.37 5.51
N SER A 150 -23.64 -0.69 4.38
CA SER A 150 -24.42 -1.23 3.26
C SER A 150 -23.56 -2.18 2.44
N LEU A 151 -23.83 -3.49 2.52
CA LEU A 151 -22.97 -4.54 1.94
C LEU A 151 -23.62 -5.27 0.76
N GLY A 152 -22.78 -5.78 -0.14
CA GLY A 152 -23.19 -6.61 -1.28
C GLY A 152 -22.10 -7.57 -1.74
N GLY A 153 -22.41 -8.31 -2.81
CA GLY A 153 -21.48 -9.25 -3.44
C GLY A 153 -21.40 -10.64 -2.78
N PHE A 154 -22.27 -10.94 -1.82
CA PHE A 154 -22.39 -12.26 -1.21
C PHE A 154 -23.83 -12.52 -0.75
N ALA A 155 -24.19 -13.79 -0.57
CA ALA A 155 -25.50 -14.22 -0.08
C ALA A 155 -25.43 -15.63 0.54
N PRO A 156 -26.34 -16.00 1.44
CA PRO A 156 -26.45 -17.38 1.92
C PRO A 156 -26.56 -18.37 0.76
N GLY A 157 -25.66 -19.36 0.73
CA GLY A 157 -25.54 -20.32 -0.38
C GLY A 157 -24.60 -19.89 -1.50
N GLY A 158 -24.01 -18.69 -1.43
CA GLY A 158 -23.10 -18.13 -2.42
C GLY A 158 -23.81 -17.32 -3.51
N VAL A 159 -23.02 -16.69 -4.37
CA VAL A 159 -23.46 -16.01 -5.60
C VAL A 159 -22.72 -16.61 -6.80
N ASP A 160 -23.36 -16.65 -7.96
CA ASP A 160 -22.80 -17.27 -9.19
C ASP A 160 -23.00 -16.43 -10.46
N GLN A 161 -23.59 -15.23 -10.30
CA GLN A 161 -23.86 -14.28 -11.39
C GLN A 161 -23.72 -12.83 -10.91
N GLY A 162 -23.70 -11.87 -11.83
CA GLY A 162 -23.67 -10.43 -11.53
C GLY A 162 -22.28 -9.81 -11.44
N HIS A 163 -21.22 -10.62 -11.51
CA HIS A 163 -19.82 -10.18 -11.51
C HIS A 163 -19.07 -10.70 -12.76
N GLN A 164 -17.87 -10.19 -12.99
CA GLN A 164 -17.01 -10.67 -14.08
C GLN A 164 -16.61 -12.14 -13.91
N GLU A 165 -16.24 -12.80 -15.01
CA GLU A 165 -15.71 -14.15 -14.98
C GLU A 165 -14.47 -14.23 -14.06
N GLY A 166 -14.40 -15.28 -13.22
CA GLY A 166 -13.33 -15.45 -12.25
C GLY A 166 -13.40 -14.48 -11.06
N SER A 167 -14.52 -13.79 -10.84
CA SER A 167 -14.69 -12.92 -9.68
C SER A 167 -14.57 -13.68 -8.36
N THR A 168 -13.87 -13.07 -7.42
CA THR A 168 -13.67 -13.54 -6.05
C THR A 168 -14.97 -13.57 -5.22
N HIS A 169 -16.02 -12.87 -5.66
CA HIS A 169 -17.37 -12.98 -5.09
C HIS A 169 -17.94 -14.39 -5.21
N TYR A 170 -17.69 -15.07 -6.33
CA TYR A 170 -18.15 -16.45 -6.56
C TYR A 170 -17.48 -17.48 -5.64
N GLU A 171 -16.40 -17.07 -4.98
CA GLU A 171 -15.65 -17.88 -4.02
C GLU A 171 -15.94 -17.47 -2.56
N GLY A 172 -16.84 -16.50 -2.32
CA GLY A 172 -17.13 -15.98 -0.99
C GLY A 172 -15.96 -15.21 -0.37
N ARG A 173 -15.04 -14.70 -1.19
CA ARG A 173 -13.82 -14.01 -0.72
C ARG A 173 -13.91 -12.49 -0.79
N ALA A 174 -14.99 -11.95 -1.34
CA ALA A 174 -15.11 -10.52 -1.58
C ALA A 174 -16.39 -9.92 -1.02
N ILE A 175 -16.29 -8.64 -0.69
CA ILE A 175 -17.38 -7.82 -0.16
C ILE A 175 -17.36 -6.49 -0.91
N ASP A 176 -18.53 -6.04 -1.36
CA ASP A 176 -18.74 -4.68 -1.85
C ASP A 176 -19.37 -3.85 -0.73
N ILE A 177 -18.78 -2.70 -0.40
CA ILE A 177 -19.27 -1.75 0.61
C ILE A 177 -19.75 -0.49 -0.09
N PHE A 178 -21.07 -0.25 -0.10
CA PHE A 178 -21.69 0.79 -0.91
C PHE A 178 -21.67 2.18 -0.28
N PHE A 179 -21.23 3.17 -1.07
CA PHE A 179 -21.24 4.60 -0.77
C PHE A 179 -22.06 5.32 -1.85
N ARG A 180 -23.39 5.31 -1.70
CA ARG A 180 -24.34 5.75 -2.73
C ARG A 180 -25.17 6.96 -2.30
N PRO A 181 -25.50 7.89 -3.22
CA PRO A 181 -25.07 7.96 -4.62
C PRO A 181 -23.61 8.44 -4.77
N VAL A 182 -23.03 8.36 -5.97
CA VAL A 182 -21.68 8.92 -6.22
C VAL A 182 -21.71 10.43 -5.95
N SER A 183 -20.99 10.85 -4.91
CA SER A 183 -20.82 12.24 -4.50
C SER A 183 -19.45 12.42 -3.86
N GLU A 184 -18.98 13.65 -3.74
CA GLU A 184 -17.67 13.93 -3.13
C GLU A 184 -17.61 13.53 -1.65
N GLU A 185 -18.71 13.70 -0.91
CA GLU A 185 -18.85 13.26 0.49
C GLU A 185 -18.77 11.74 0.60
N ASN A 186 -19.56 11.01 -0.18
CA ASN A 186 -19.52 9.54 -0.20
C ASN A 186 -18.18 9.00 -0.69
N ARG A 187 -17.51 9.70 -1.62
CA ARG A 187 -16.14 9.35 -2.03
C ARG A 187 -15.16 9.51 -0.87
N ARG A 188 -15.26 10.57 -0.05
CA ARG A 188 -14.41 10.74 1.14
C ARG A 188 -14.62 9.60 2.13
N ASP A 189 -15.86 9.22 2.39
CA ASP A 189 -16.19 8.11 3.29
C ASP A 189 -15.63 6.77 2.77
N GLY A 190 -15.78 6.52 1.47
CA GLY A 190 -15.19 5.34 0.84
C GLY A 190 -13.67 5.33 0.90
N TRP A 191 -13.01 6.48 0.73
CA TRP A 191 -11.56 6.59 0.87
C TRP A 191 -11.08 6.40 2.30
N MET A 192 -11.83 6.88 3.31
CA MET A 192 -11.54 6.58 4.72
C MET A 192 -11.54 5.06 4.97
N LEU A 193 -12.55 4.34 4.47
CA LEU A 193 -12.61 2.88 4.57
C LEU A 193 -11.46 2.21 3.79
N ALA A 194 -11.22 2.62 2.55
CA ALA A 194 -10.18 2.04 1.69
C ALA A 194 -8.78 2.17 2.33
N HIS A 195 -8.47 3.33 2.91
CA HIS A 195 -7.21 3.54 3.64
C HIS A 195 -7.10 2.64 4.88
N TRP A 196 -8.19 2.49 5.65
CA TRP A 196 -8.22 1.59 6.80
C TRP A 196 -7.98 0.13 6.39
N LEU A 197 -8.65 -0.35 5.33
CA LEU A 197 -8.44 -1.70 4.80
C LEU A 197 -6.98 -1.93 4.36
N VAL A 198 -6.37 -0.95 3.70
CA VAL A 198 -4.96 -1.02 3.26
C VAL A 198 -3.99 -1.02 4.46
N ALA A 199 -4.26 -0.22 5.50
CA ALA A 199 -3.47 -0.21 6.72
C ALA A 199 -3.55 -1.55 7.46
N HIS A 200 -4.72 -2.17 7.51
CA HIS A 200 -5.01 -3.44 8.20
C HIS A 200 -4.82 -4.69 7.33
N ALA A 201 -4.36 -4.55 6.08
CA ALA A 201 -4.37 -5.64 5.10
C ALA A 201 -3.61 -6.90 5.53
N GLU A 202 -2.52 -6.76 6.27
CA GLU A 202 -1.71 -7.90 6.74
C GLU A 202 -2.43 -8.71 7.82
N ASP A 203 -3.13 -8.03 8.74
CA ASP A 203 -3.87 -8.67 9.84
C ASP A 203 -5.13 -9.39 9.32
N LEU A 204 -5.71 -8.84 8.25
CA LEU A 204 -6.97 -9.29 7.67
C LEU A 204 -6.78 -10.18 6.43
N ASP A 205 -5.54 -10.50 6.08
CA ASP A 205 -5.19 -11.29 4.89
C ASP A 205 -5.85 -10.73 3.59
N ILE A 206 -5.94 -9.39 3.46
CA ILE A 206 -6.52 -8.72 2.30
C ILE A 206 -5.57 -8.83 1.11
N GLN A 207 -6.12 -9.14 -0.06
CA GLN A 207 -5.39 -9.27 -1.32
C GLN A 207 -5.50 -8.03 -2.20
N TYR A 208 -6.71 -7.49 -2.35
CA TYR A 208 -6.99 -6.28 -3.13
C TYR A 208 -7.99 -5.38 -2.43
N VAL A 209 -7.84 -4.08 -2.69
CA VAL A 209 -8.85 -3.04 -2.42
C VAL A 209 -9.02 -2.26 -3.71
N ILE A 210 -10.26 -2.08 -4.18
CA ILE A 210 -10.59 -1.33 -5.39
C ILE A 210 -11.62 -0.27 -5.05
N PHE A 211 -11.34 0.98 -5.39
CA PHE A 211 -12.26 2.08 -5.19
C PHE A 211 -11.90 3.25 -6.11
N ASP A 212 -12.90 3.95 -6.63
CA ASP A 212 -12.74 5.26 -7.28
C ASP A 212 -11.68 5.24 -8.41
N ASP A 213 -11.82 4.30 -9.35
CA ASP A 213 -10.86 4.00 -10.42
C ASP A 213 -9.43 3.65 -9.97
N GLN A 214 -9.24 3.24 -8.72
CA GLN A 214 -7.94 2.85 -8.19
C GLN A 214 -7.98 1.42 -7.64
N VAL A 215 -6.85 0.73 -7.76
CA VAL A 215 -6.64 -0.60 -7.16
C VAL A 215 -5.33 -0.61 -6.37
N TRP A 216 -5.45 -1.07 -5.13
CA TRP A 216 -4.32 -1.43 -4.27
C TRP A 216 -4.18 -2.96 -4.24
N SER A 217 -2.94 -3.45 -4.18
CA SER A 217 -2.65 -4.88 -4.11
C SER A 217 -1.63 -5.19 -3.02
N ALA A 218 -1.93 -6.21 -2.20
CA ALA A 218 -1.01 -6.72 -1.20
C ALA A 218 0.27 -7.35 -1.78
N ARG A 219 0.32 -7.61 -3.09
CA ARG A 219 1.55 -8.08 -3.78
C ARG A 219 2.43 -6.92 -4.27
N SER A 220 1.97 -5.69 -4.17
CA SER A 220 2.75 -4.51 -4.56
C SER A 220 3.81 -4.21 -3.50
N SER A 221 5.07 -4.52 -3.81
CA SER A 221 6.21 -4.19 -2.94
C SER A 221 6.40 -2.70 -2.69
N ARG A 222 5.85 -1.84 -3.56
CA ARG A 222 5.83 -0.38 -3.39
C ARG A 222 4.54 0.14 -2.76
N GLY A 223 3.53 -0.71 -2.61
CA GLY A 223 2.24 -0.35 -2.02
C GLY A 223 1.37 0.61 -2.83
N GLN A 224 1.85 1.09 -3.98
CA GLN A 224 1.19 2.17 -4.71
C GLN A 224 -0.16 1.75 -5.28
N TRP A 225 -1.13 2.67 -5.19
CA TRP A 225 -2.37 2.61 -5.96
C TRP A 225 -2.06 2.67 -7.45
N GLN A 226 -2.84 1.94 -8.23
CA GLN A 226 -2.74 1.88 -9.68
C GLN A 226 -4.10 2.16 -10.29
N ASP A 227 -4.12 2.69 -11.52
CA ASP A 227 -5.36 2.86 -12.27
C ASP A 227 -6.08 1.52 -12.45
N TYR A 228 -7.31 1.45 -11.96
CA TYR A 228 -8.22 0.36 -12.23
C TYR A 228 -8.87 0.57 -13.61
N ARG A 229 -8.82 -0.46 -14.46
CA ARG A 229 -9.38 -0.40 -15.81
C ARG A 229 -10.68 -1.19 -15.87
N ALA A 230 -11.80 -0.49 -15.71
CA ALA A 230 -13.13 -1.06 -15.92
C ALA A 230 -13.33 -1.52 -17.37
N SER A 231 -14.10 -2.59 -17.55
CA SER A 231 -14.47 -3.08 -18.89
C SER A 231 -15.35 -2.09 -19.67
N ASP A 232 -16.10 -1.24 -18.96
CA ASP A 232 -16.86 -0.11 -19.52
C ASP A 232 -16.54 1.17 -18.71
N PRO A 233 -15.68 2.07 -19.25
CA PRO A 233 -15.33 3.33 -18.58
C PRO A 233 -16.50 4.33 -18.42
N GLY A 234 -17.62 4.13 -19.12
CA GLY A 234 -18.82 4.95 -18.97
C GLY A 234 -19.68 4.54 -17.77
N ASN A 235 -19.40 3.40 -17.16
CA ASN A 235 -20.21 2.83 -16.09
C ASN A 235 -19.55 3.06 -14.72
N GLU A 236 -20.15 3.94 -13.91
CA GLU A 236 -19.66 4.33 -12.59
C GLU A 236 -19.55 3.14 -11.62
N ILE A 237 -20.44 2.15 -11.75
CA ILE A 237 -20.45 0.95 -10.90
C ILE A 237 -19.25 0.07 -11.26
N LEU A 238 -19.01 -0.20 -12.55
CA LEU A 238 -17.85 -1.01 -12.95
C LEU A 238 -16.51 -0.32 -12.66
N ARG A 239 -16.53 1.01 -12.51
CA ARG A 239 -15.40 1.85 -12.07
C ARG A 239 -15.23 1.92 -10.55
N HIS A 240 -16.10 1.27 -9.79
CA HIS A 240 -16.08 1.27 -8.33
C HIS A 240 -16.20 2.69 -7.73
N LEU A 241 -16.91 3.60 -8.40
CA LEU A 241 -17.11 4.96 -7.88
C LEU A 241 -18.14 5.02 -6.75
N ASP A 242 -18.98 3.99 -6.62
CA ASP A 242 -20.09 3.91 -5.67
C ASP A 242 -19.92 2.82 -4.60
N HIS A 243 -18.80 2.09 -4.60
CA HIS A 243 -18.50 1.09 -3.60
C HIS A 243 -17.00 0.79 -3.49
N VAL A 244 -16.55 0.53 -2.26
CA VAL A 244 -15.24 -0.07 -2.02
C VAL A 244 -15.39 -1.57 -2.17
N HIS A 245 -14.63 -2.17 -3.09
CA HIS A 245 -14.48 -3.61 -3.20
C HIS A 245 -13.25 -4.06 -2.44
N VAL A 246 -13.39 -5.12 -1.64
CA VAL A 246 -12.27 -5.76 -0.94
C VAL A 246 -12.36 -7.27 -1.13
N ASP A 247 -11.24 -7.91 -1.45
CA ASP A 247 -11.12 -9.36 -1.43
C ASP A 247 -9.90 -9.85 -0.68
N VAL A 248 -10.05 -11.03 -0.08
CA VAL A 248 -9.04 -11.68 0.76
C VAL A 248 -8.33 -12.80 0.02
N VAL A 249 -7.11 -13.10 0.43
CA VAL A 249 -6.32 -14.18 -0.17
C VAL A 249 -7.09 -15.51 -0.16
N ARG A 250 -6.98 -16.26 -1.25
CA ARG A 250 -7.58 -17.60 -1.37
C ARG A 250 -7.01 -18.55 -0.32
N GLY A 251 -5.68 -18.60 -0.22
CA GLY A 251 -4.96 -19.65 0.48
C GLY A 251 -4.93 -20.97 -0.31
N GLY A 252 -4.16 -21.92 0.19
CA GLY A 252 -3.84 -23.17 -0.51
C GLY A 252 -2.62 -23.05 -1.42
N THR A 253 -2.11 -24.19 -1.85
CA THR A 253 -1.04 -24.27 -2.87
C THR A 253 -1.70 -24.31 -4.24
N ASP A 254 -1.36 -23.37 -5.11
CA ASP A 254 -1.71 -23.38 -6.54
C ASP A 254 -1.29 -24.68 -7.24
#